data_AF-A0A959I1K6-F1
#
_entry.id   AF-A0A959I1K6-F1
#
_cell.length_a   1.000
_cell.length_b   1.000
_cell.length_c   1.000
_cell.angle_alpha   90.00
_cell.angle_beta   90.00
_cell.angle_gamma   90.00
#
_symmetry.space_group_name_H-M   'P 1'
#
loop_
_entity.id
_entity.type
_entity.pdbx_description
1 polymer ?
#
loop_
_entity_poly.entity_id
_entity_poly.type
_entity_poly.pdbx_seq_one_letter_code
_entity_poly.pdbx_strand_id
1 'polypeptide(L)'
;MTQVEIASAVQAILIRHFNIPAEQFCWEQPLEALNEDFKLLGYLVFLEQLLEQQFGKKIPLLENCNTAIHTAEDVVDLIMREL
;
A
#
# COMPACT_ATOMS: atom_id res chain seq x y z
N MET A 1 4.42 -12.55 10.81
CA MET A 1 3.34 -11.59 11.11
C MET A 1 2.03 -12.19 10.62
N THR A 2 0.92 -11.87 11.26
CA THR A 2 -0.42 -12.26 10.80
C THR A 2 -0.92 -11.28 9.74
N GLN A 3 -1.89 -11.70 8.93
CA GLN A 3 -2.54 -10.84 7.93
C GLN A 3 -3.11 -9.56 8.58
N VAL A 4 -3.67 -9.67 9.79
CA VAL A 4 -4.22 -8.54 10.54
C VAL A 4 -3.13 -7.52 10.93
N GLU A 5 -1.96 -7.98 11.36
CA GLU A 5 -0.82 -7.11 11.68
C GLU A 5 -0.30 -6.38 10.44
N ILE A 6 -0.23 -7.08 9.30
CA ILE A 6 0.21 -6.50 8.03
C ILE A 6 -0.81 -5.47 7.52
N ALA A 7 -2.09 -5.81 7.51
CA ALA A 7 -3.15 -4.90 7.14
C ALA A 7 -3.15 -3.64 8.01
N SER A 8 -2.99 -3.79 9.33
CA SER A 8 -2.90 -2.65 10.25
C SER A 8 -1.70 -1.73 9.91
N ALA A 9 -0.54 -2.32 9.58
CA ALA A 9 0.65 -1.57 9.20
C ALA A 9 0.49 -0.86 7.85
N VAL A 10 -0.06 -1.54 6.84
CA VAL A 10 -0.32 -0.98 5.51
C VAL A 10 -1.31 0.18 5.61
N GLN A 11 -2.41 0.01 6.33
CA GLN A 11 -3.40 1.08 6.54
C GLN A 11 -2.77 2.29 7.23
N ALA A 12 -1.98 2.07 8.28
CA ALA A 12 -1.30 3.15 8.99
C ALA A 12 -0.32 3.92 8.08
N ILE A 13 0.43 3.21 7.23
CA ILE A 13 1.34 3.83 6.25
C ILE A 13 0.56 4.69 5.26
N LEU A 14 -0.51 4.14 4.67
CA LEU A 14 -1.34 4.84 3.70
C LEU A 14 -1.95 6.12 4.30
N ILE A 15 -2.59 6.02 5.47
CA ILE A 15 -3.20 7.18 6.14
C ILE A 15 -2.15 8.23 6.50
N ARG A 16 -1.01 7.82 7.09
CA ARG A 16 -0.02 8.75 7.64
C ARG A 16 0.81 9.45 6.56
N HIS A 17 1.16 8.75 5.49
CA HIS A 17 2.14 9.23 4.51
C HIS A 17 1.50 9.73 3.21
N PHE A 18 0.25 9.34 2.92
CA PHE A 18 -0.43 9.67 1.67
C PHE A 18 -1.64 10.58 1.87
N ASN A 19 -1.75 11.25 3.02
CA ASN A 19 -2.84 12.19 3.31
C ASN A 19 -4.24 11.61 3.06
N ILE A 20 -4.43 10.31 3.31
CA ILE A 20 -5.72 9.64 3.20
C ILE A 20 -6.42 9.77 4.55
N PRO A 21 -7.55 10.50 4.66
CA PRO A 21 -8.29 10.58 5.90
C PRO A 21 -8.76 9.19 6.33
N ALA A 22 -8.64 8.85 7.61
CA ALA A 22 -9.03 7.53 8.12
C ALA A 22 -10.50 7.19 7.82
N GLU A 23 -11.36 8.20 7.79
CA GLU A 23 -12.79 8.10 7.48
C GLU A 23 -13.08 7.82 5.99
N GLN A 24 -12.12 8.11 5.12
CA GLN A 24 -12.22 7.93 3.66
C GLN A 24 -11.44 6.72 3.17
N PHE A 25 -10.69 6.07 4.06
CA PHE A 25 -9.96 4.86 3.73
C PHE A 25 -10.95 3.72 3.41
N CYS A 26 -10.77 3.08 2.26
CA CYS A 26 -11.53 1.93 1.81
C CYS A 26 -10.58 0.88 1.24
N TRP A 27 -10.70 -0.36 1.70
CA TRP A 27 -9.85 -1.48 1.29
C TRP A 27 -10.11 -1.93 -0.15
N GLU A 28 -11.35 -1.76 -0.64
CA GLU A 28 -11.83 -2.33 -1.90
C GLU A 28 -11.65 -1.38 -3.10
N GLN A 29 -11.20 -0.14 -2.86
CA GLN A 29 -11.01 0.82 -3.94
C GLN A 29 -9.56 0.81 -4.44
N PRO A 30 -9.33 1.14 -5.73
CA PRO A 30 -7.97 1.27 -6.25
C PRO A 30 -7.14 2.29 -5.47
N LEU A 31 -5.83 2.08 -5.39
CA LEU A 31 -4.91 3.02 -4.73
C LEU A 31 -5.04 4.44 -5.30
N GLU A 32 -5.25 4.57 -6.60
CA GLU A 32 -5.50 5.84 -7.27
C GLU A 32 -6.80 6.53 -6.81
N ALA A 33 -7.82 5.77 -6.41
CA ALA A 33 -9.06 6.31 -5.86
C ALA A 33 -8.91 6.71 -4.38
N LEU A 34 -8.02 6.06 -3.63
CA LEU A 34 -7.65 6.46 -2.27
C LEU A 34 -6.93 7.81 -2.27
N ASN A 35 -6.00 8.01 -3.21
CA ASN A 35 -5.35 9.29 -3.45
C ASN A 35 -4.92 9.39 -4.92
N GLU A 36 -5.37 10.44 -5.62
CA GLU A 36 -5.05 10.67 -7.03
C GLU A 36 -3.55 10.80 -7.33
N ASP A 37 -2.74 11.15 -6.34
CA ASP A 37 -1.28 11.23 -6.48
C ASP A 37 -0.65 9.86 -6.81
N PHE A 38 -1.33 8.75 -6.54
CA PHE A 38 -0.90 7.42 -6.99
C PHE A 38 -0.91 7.25 -8.52
N LYS A 39 -1.43 8.23 -9.29
CA LYS A 39 -1.18 8.36 -10.74
C LYS A 39 0.29 8.60 -11.05
N LEU A 40 1.03 9.18 -10.11
CA LEU A 40 2.45 9.47 -10.24
C LEU A 40 3.25 8.26 -9.75
N LEU A 41 4.07 7.67 -10.62
CA LEU A 41 4.91 6.52 -10.29
C LEU A 41 5.78 6.74 -9.04
N GLY A 42 6.20 7.99 -8.80
CA GLY A 42 6.98 8.35 -7.60
C GLY A 42 6.28 8.05 -6.28
N TYR A 43 4.94 8.09 -6.23
CA TYR A 43 4.18 7.73 -5.04
C TYR A 43 4.17 6.23 -4.79
N LEU A 44 4.11 5.42 -5.86
CA LEU A 44 4.23 3.96 -5.74
C LEU A 44 5.65 3.55 -5.30
N VAL A 45 6.68 4.21 -5.84
CA VAL A 45 8.08 4.04 -5.40
C VAL A 45 8.22 4.40 -3.92
N PHE A 46 7.60 5.49 -3.48
CA PHE A 46 7.66 5.93 -2.10
C PHE A 46 6.92 4.96 -1.15
N LEU A 47 5.76 4.45 -1.56
CA LEU A 47 5.04 3.42 -0.81
C LEU A 47 5.89 2.15 -0.66
N GLU A 48 6.52 1.70 -1.74
CA GLU A 48 7.45 0.56 -1.73
C GLU A 48 8.53 0.73 -0.66
N GLN A 49 9.23 1.87 -0.66
CA GLN A 49 10.27 2.18 0.34
C GLN A 49 9.76 2.16 1.78
N LEU A 50 8.55 2.68 2.04
CA LEU A 50 7.95 2.69 3.37
C LEU A 50 7.63 1.27 3.85
N LEU A 51 7.09 0.43 2.96
CA LEU A 51 6.82 -0.98 3.27
C LEU A 51 8.11 -1.76 3.50
N GLU A 52 9.13 -1.53 2.67
CA GLU A 52 10.44 -2.18 2.86
C GLU A 52 11.07 -1.83 4.21
N GLN A 53 10.98 -0.56 4.61
CA GLN A 53 11.43 -0.12 5.93
C GLN A 53 10.62 -0.76 7.06
N GLN A 54 9.30 -0.88 6.89
CA GLN A 54 8.41 -1.45 7.90
C GLN A 54 8.61 -2.95 8.09
N PHE A 55 8.85 -3.70 7.02
CA PHE A 55 8.91 -5.17 7.04
C PHE A 55 10.34 -5.73 6.95
N GLY A 56 11.34 -4.89 6.68
CA GLY A 56 12.75 -5.30 6.58
C GLY A 56 13.05 -6.23 5.40
N LYS A 57 12.20 -6.23 4.37
CA LYS A 57 12.33 -7.04 3.15
C LYS A 57 11.95 -6.20 1.93
N LYS A 58 12.46 -6.58 0.76
CA LYS A 58 12.05 -5.99 -0.52
C LYS A 58 10.58 -6.31 -0.80
N ILE A 59 9.77 -5.31 -1.15
CA ILE A 59 8.35 -5.49 -1.51
C ILE A 59 8.15 -4.92 -2.93
N PRO A 60 8.21 -5.74 -3.99
CA PRO A 60 8.29 -5.24 -5.36
C PRO A 60 6.92 -4.75 -5.89
N LEU A 61 6.43 -3.63 -5.36
CA LEU A 61 5.17 -3.02 -5.77
C LEU A 61 5.22 -2.56 -7.22
N LEU A 62 6.31 -1.94 -7.67
CA LEU A 62 6.40 -1.44 -9.05
C LEU A 62 6.23 -2.53 -10.11
N GLU A 63 6.65 -3.76 -9.78
CA GLU A 63 6.58 -4.90 -10.69
C GLU A 63 5.23 -5.62 -10.63
N ASN A 64 4.49 -5.48 -9.52
CA ASN A 64 3.29 -6.28 -9.23
C ASN A 64 2.01 -5.46 -9.02
N CYS A 65 2.11 -4.13 -8.96
CA CYS A 65 0.99 -3.24 -8.65
C CYS A 65 0.77 -2.20 -9.75
N ASN A 66 -0.48 -2.11 -10.17
CA ASN A 66 -1.03 -1.03 -11.00
C ASN A 66 -2.05 -0.28 -10.14
N THR A 67 -1.77 0.98 -9.82
CA THR A 67 -2.54 1.80 -8.87
C THR A 67 -3.98 2.10 -9.32
N ALA A 68 -4.28 1.99 -10.62
CA ALA A 68 -5.63 2.15 -11.16
C ALA A 68 -6.50 0.90 -11.01
N ILE A 69 -5.89 -0.27 -10.72
CA ILE A 69 -6.57 -1.56 -10.66
C ILE A 69 -6.48 -2.15 -9.24
N HIS A 70 -5.29 -2.15 -8.67
CA HIS A 70 -5.00 -2.80 -7.41
C HIS A 70 -5.35 -1.92 -6.22
N THR A 71 -5.78 -2.58 -5.16
CA THR A 71 -6.28 -1.97 -3.94
C THR A 71 -5.26 -2.09 -2.79
N ALA A 72 -5.59 -1.55 -1.62
CA ALA A 72 -4.79 -1.76 -0.43
C ALA A 72 -4.79 -3.23 0.04
N GLU A 73 -5.83 -4.01 -0.29
CA GLU A 73 -5.89 -5.45 0.00
C GLU A 73 -4.90 -6.22 -0.85
N ASP A 74 -4.78 -5.90 -2.14
CA ASP A 74 -3.78 -6.51 -3.03
C ASP A 74 -2.34 -6.27 -2.53
N VAL A 75 -2.08 -5.10 -1.94
CA VAL A 75 -0.78 -4.78 -1.31
C VAL A 75 -0.53 -5.69 -0.10
N VAL A 76 -1.53 -5.92 0.74
CA VAL A 76 -1.43 -6.84 1.88
C VAL A 76 -1.15 -8.26 1.40
N ASP A 77 -1.86 -8.72 0.37
CA ASP A 77 -1.68 -10.04 -0.22
C ASP A 77 -0.29 -10.22 -0.84
N LEU A 78 0.25 -9.18 -1.49
CA LEU A 78 1.62 -9.19 -1.99
C LEU A 78 2.61 -9.37 -0.84
N ILE A 79 2.50 -8.58 0.22
CA ILE A 79 3.39 -8.65 1.39
C ILE A 79 3.30 -10.03 2.05
N MET A 80 2.10 -10.59 2.17
CA MET A 80 1.87 -11.94 2.70
C MET A 80 2.57 -13.03 1.89
N ARG A 81 2.75 -12.85 0.58
CA ARG A 81 3.47 -13.81 -0.28
C ARG A 81 5.00 -13.70 -0.18
N GLU A 82 5.50 -12.52 0.16
CA GLU A 82 6.95 -12.24 0.28
C GLU A 82 7.52 -12.48 1.70
N LEU A 83 6.64 -12.60 2.70
CA LEU A 83 7.00 -12.83 4.11
C LEU A 83 7.23 -14.31 4.44
#